data_AF-G8PIM6-F1
#
_entry.id   AF-G8PIM6-F1
#
_cell.length_a   1.000
_cell.length_b   1.000
_cell.length_c   1.000
_cell.angle_alpha   90.00
_cell.angle_beta   90.00
_cell.angle_gamma   90.00
#
_symmetry.space_group_name_H-M   'P 1'
#
loop_
_entity.id
_entity.type
_entity.pdbx_description
1 polymer ?
#
loop_
_entity_poly.entity_id
_entity_poly.type
_entity_poly.pdbx_seq_one_letter_code
_entity_poly.pdbx_strand_id
1 'polypeptide(L)'
;MTTLALSNPKRAFWLAVLLNFLWINASEVFRYFAFVMPLMRSALPQIHDVAPMNLPVFMVWGLWDTVLVFAATGLSWVLLERFGPTNRNALYAGSAIWATVFVILWLGLWNMNLAPTQVILIALPLAWLEMIIATLIVRWAMRRG
;
A
#
# COMPACT_ATOMS: atom_id res chain seq x y z
N MET A 1 -10.39 -33.70 -17.02
CA MET A 1 -10.12 -32.32 -17.47
C MET A 1 -11.27 -31.46 -17.01
N THR A 2 -11.12 -30.78 -15.88
CA THR A 2 -12.12 -29.85 -15.34
C THR A 2 -12.06 -28.59 -16.21
N THR A 3 -13.14 -28.31 -16.92
CA THR A 3 -13.33 -27.06 -17.65
C THR A 3 -13.34 -25.90 -16.65
N LEU A 4 -12.17 -25.26 -16.50
CA LEU A 4 -12.06 -23.95 -15.86
C LEU A 4 -12.96 -23.01 -16.65
N ALA A 5 -14.03 -22.54 -16.01
CA ALA A 5 -14.86 -21.47 -16.56
C ALA A 5 -13.94 -20.33 -17.03
N LEU A 6 -14.15 -19.86 -18.27
CA LEU A 6 -13.44 -18.73 -18.83
C LEU A 6 -13.69 -17.52 -17.94
N SER A 7 -12.68 -17.26 -17.13
CA SER A 7 -12.62 -16.15 -16.21
C SER A 7 -12.68 -14.84 -17.02
N ASN A 8 -13.40 -13.81 -16.52
CA ASN A 8 -13.45 -12.49 -17.14
C ASN A 8 -12.37 -11.61 -16.49
N PRO A 9 -11.16 -11.53 -17.08
CA PRO A 9 -10.02 -10.87 -16.46
C PRO A 9 -10.28 -9.39 -16.18
N LYS A 10 -11.14 -8.72 -16.97
CA LYS A 10 -11.52 -7.32 -16.73
C LYS A 10 -12.31 -7.17 -15.44
N ARG A 11 -13.30 -8.05 -15.22
CA ARG A 11 -14.11 -8.04 -14.00
C ARG A 11 -13.26 -8.36 -12.78
N ALA A 12 -12.37 -9.34 -12.90
CA ALA A 12 -11.43 -9.71 -11.86
C ALA A 12 -10.49 -8.56 -11.49
N PHE A 13 -9.95 -7.84 -12.49
CA PHE A 13 -9.10 -6.67 -12.28
C PHE A 13 -9.82 -5.57 -11.52
N TRP A 14 -11.02 -5.16 -11.97
CA TRP A 14 -11.77 -4.11 -11.31
C TRP A 14 -12.24 -4.48 -9.90
N LEU A 15 -12.53 -5.77 -9.66
CA LEU A 15 -12.80 -6.26 -8.31
C LEU A 15 -11.55 -6.13 -7.42
N ALA A 16 -10.36 -6.45 -7.93
CA ALA A 16 -9.11 -6.26 -7.21
C ALA A 16 -8.85 -4.77 -6.90
N VAL A 17 -9.09 -3.88 -7.86
CA VAL A 17 -8.98 -2.42 -7.67
C VAL A 17 -9.89 -1.96 -6.54
N LEU A 18 -11.17 -2.36 -6.54
CA LEU A 18 -12.13 -1.96 -5.52
C LEU A 18 -11.73 -2.46 -4.12
N LEU A 19 -11.34 -3.73 -4.01
CA LEU A 19 -10.93 -4.32 -2.74
C LEU A 19 -9.65 -3.68 -2.21
N ASN A 20 -8.67 -3.43 -3.08
CA ASN A 20 -7.45 -2.73 -2.70
C ASN A 20 -7.70 -1.26 -2.36
N PHE A 21 -8.65 -0.59 -3.01
CA PHE A 21 -9.05 0.76 -2.63
C PHE A 21 -9.53 0.82 -1.18
N LEU A 22 -10.44 -0.09 -0.80
CA LEU A 22 -10.92 -0.19 0.58
C LEU A 22 -9.81 -0.57 1.56
N TRP A 23 -9.00 -1.56 1.21
CA TRP A 23 -7.93 -2.07 2.07
C TRP A 23 -6.83 -1.02 2.33
N ILE A 24 -6.29 -0.42 1.26
CA ILE A 24 -5.19 0.55 1.36
C ILE A 24 -5.65 1.79 2.12
N ASN A 25 -6.81 2.37 1.78
CA ASN A 25 -7.31 3.54 2.51
C ASN A 25 -7.52 3.23 4.01
N ALA A 26 -8.14 2.08 4.33
CA ALA A 26 -8.36 1.71 5.74
C ALA A 26 -7.05 1.49 6.50
N SER A 27 -6.06 0.85 5.86
CA SER A 27 -4.75 0.60 6.43
C SER A 27 -3.91 1.88 6.59
N GLU A 28 -3.91 2.76 5.58
CA GLU A 28 -3.27 4.08 5.61
C GLU A 28 -3.85 4.95 6.74
N VAL A 29 -5.19 5.06 6.84
CA VAL A 29 -5.89 5.76 7.94
C VAL A 29 -5.47 5.20 9.29
N PHE A 30 -5.58 3.89 9.46
CA PHE A 30 -5.22 3.27 10.72
C PHE A 30 -3.75 3.53 11.09
N ARG A 31 -2.82 3.24 10.18
CA ARG A 31 -1.38 3.42 10.40
C ARG A 31 -1.03 4.88 10.69
N TYR A 32 -1.66 5.80 9.99
CA TYR A 32 -1.42 7.23 10.15
C TYR A 32 -1.88 7.73 11.52
N PHE A 33 -3.13 7.49 11.89
CA PHE A 33 -3.68 8.00 13.15
C PHE A 33 -3.18 7.25 14.38
N ALA A 34 -2.96 5.94 14.28
CA ALA A 34 -2.53 5.14 15.43
C ALA A 34 -1.04 5.32 15.74
N PHE A 35 -0.19 5.57 14.73
CA PHE A 35 1.26 5.57 14.91
C PHE A 35 1.95 6.82 14.35
N VAL A 36 1.80 7.11 13.05
CA VAL A 36 2.62 8.15 12.40
C VAL A 36 2.35 9.53 12.99
N MET A 37 1.09 9.96 13.07
CA MET A 37 0.75 11.29 13.58
C MET A 37 1.16 11.46 15.05
N PRO A 38 0.83 10.55 16.00
CA PRO A 38 1.28 10.69 17.39
C PRO A 38 2.80 10.77 17.53
N LEU A 39 3.53 9.93 16.80
CA LEU A 39 5.00 9.91 16.86
C LEU A 39 5.64 11.15 16.23
N MET A 40 5.07 11.67 15.13
CA MET A 40 5.55 12.90 14.51
C MET A 40 5.30 14.12 15.42
N ARG A 41 4.14 14.18 16.07
CA ARG A 41 3.82 15.25 17.02
C ARG A 41 4.70 15.23 18.26
N SER A 42 5.00 14.04 18.79
CA SER A 42 5.90 13.92 19.94
C SER A 42 7.36 14.23 19.60
N ALA A 43 7.79 13.96 18.37
CA ALA A 43 9.14 14.26 17.91
C ALA A 43 9.37 15.73 17.51
N LEU A 44 8.30 16.45 17.16
CA LEU A 44 8.36 17.86 16.72
C LEU A 44 7.48 18.77 17.58
N PRO A 45 7.64 18.79 18.92
CA PRO A 45 6.75 19.53 19.81
C PRO A 45 6.82 21.06 19.61
N GLN A 46 7.93 21.55 19.08
CA GLN A 46 8.13 22.97 18.76
C GLN A 46 7.37 23.45 17.51
N ILE A 47 6.91 22.54 16.66
CA ILE A 47 6.15 22.92 15.45
C ILE A 47 4.67 22.88 15.81
N HIS A 48 4.00 24.02 15.68
CA HIS A 48 2.56 24.09 15.90
C HIS A 48 1.82 23.37 14.76
N ASP A 49 0.83 22.54 15.12
CA ASP A 49 -0.02 21.81 14.17
C ASP A 49 0.74 20.87 13.20
N VAL A 50 1.66 20.07 13.74
CA VAL A 50 2.32 19.00 12.98
C VAL A 50 1.27 17.98 12.49
N ALA A 51 1.33 17.72 11.19
CA ALA A 51 0.45 16.79 10.49
C ALA A 51 -1.03 17.25 10.53
N PRO A 52 -1.36 18.39 9.91
CA PRO A 52 -2.71 18.97 9.96
C PRO A 52 -3.68 18.17 9.10
N MET A 53 -4.82 17.75 9.66
CA MET A 53 -5.90 17.06 8.93
C MET A 53 -6.93 18.04 8.39
N ASN A 54 -6.47 18.96 7.54
CA ASN A 54 -7.36 19.85 6.80
C ASN A 54 -7.67 19.26 5.40
N LEU A 55 -8.67 19.85 4.75
CA LEU A 55 -9.13 19.38 3.44
C LEU A 55 -8.01 19.34 2.37
N PRO A 56 -7.12 20.35 2.24
CA PRO A 56 -5.98 20.26 1.33
C PRO A 56 -5.09 19.04 1.54
N VAL A 57 -4.69 18.75 2.78
CA VAL A 57 -3.87 17.57 3.08
C VAL A 57 -4.62 16.28 2.77
N PHE A 58 -5.90 16.22 3.11
CA PHE A 58 -6.73 15.06 2.81
C PHE A 58 -6.88 14.80 1.29
N MET A 59 -6.98 15.86 0.48
CA MET A 59 -7.02 15.73 -0.99
C MET A 59 -5.71 15.21 -1.57
N VAL A 60 -4.57 15.73 -1.11
CA VAL A 60 -3.25 15.23 -1.53
C VAL A 60 -3.07 13.77 -1.12
N TRP A 61 -3.55 13.42 0.06
CA TRP A 61 -3.50 12.06 0.55
C TRP A 61 -4.41 11.11 -0.23
N GLY A 62 -5.62 11.53 -0.60
CA GLY A 62 -6.49 10.76 -1.51
C GLY A 62 -5.88 10.55 -2.90
N LEU A 63 -5.13 11.53 -3.43
CA LEU A 63 -4.36 11.36 -4.66
C LEU A 63 -3.24 10.32 -4.49
N TRP A 64 -2.51 10.40 -3.37
CA TRP A 64 -1.48 9.42 -3.02
C TRP A 64 -2.05 8.00 -2.94
N ASP A 65 -3.14 7.81 -2.19
CA ASP A 65 -3.80 6.51 -2.04
C ASP A 65 -4.29 5.96 -3.38
N THR A 66 -4.79 6.83 -4.26
CA THR A 66 -5.19 6.44 -5.62
C THR A 66 -4.01 5.90 -6.42
N VAL A 67 -2.87 6.60 -6.40
CA VAL A 67 -1.63 6.14 -7.05
C VAL A 67 -1.18 4.81 -6.45
N LEU A 68 -1.26 4.68 -5.13
CA LEU A 68 -0.83 3.48 -4.41
C LEU A 68 -1.72 2.27 -4.74
N VAL A 69 -3.03 2.45 -4.86
CA VAL A 69 -3.98 1.42 -5.29
C VAL A 69 -3.67 0.95 -6.70
N PHE A 70 -3.38 1.87 -7.64
CA PHE A 70 -3.01 1.49 -9.00
C PHE A 70 -1.65 0.82 -9.08
N ALA A 71 -0.65 1.28 -8.31
CA ALA A 71 0.64 0.61 -8.24
C ALA A 71 0.52 -0.79 -7.64
N ALA A 72 -0.13 -0.92 -6.48
CA ALA A 72 -0.34 -2.17 -5.78
C ALA A 72 -1.16 -3.17 -6.59
N THR A 73 -2.19 -2.70 -7.31
CA THR A 73 -3.05 -3.57 -8.12
C THR A 73 -2.45 -3.86 -9.49
N GLY A 74 -2.09 -2.82 -10.23
CA GLY A 74 -1.64 -2.92 -11.62
C GLY A 74 -0.28 -3.60 -11.77
N LEU A 75 0.73 -3.19 -10.98
CA LEU A 75 2.06 -3.82 -11.06
C LEU A 75 2.00 -5.27 -10.59
N SER A 76 1.28 -5.54 -9.50
CA SER A 76 1.06 -6.92 -9.05
C SER A 76 0.34 -7.76 -10.08
N TRP A 77 -0.66 -7.21 -10.77
CA TRP A 77 -1.37 -7.93 -11.82
C TRP A 77 -0.42 -8.37 -12.93
N VAL A 78 0.38 -7.44 -13.46
CA VAL A 78 1.37 -7.73 -14.52
C VAL A 78 2.40 -8.76 -14.05
N LEU A 79 2.93 -8.62 -12.82
CA LEU A 79 3.90 -9.57 -12.27
C LEU A 79 3.29 -10.97 -12.10
N LEU A 80 2.07 -11.07 -11.57
CA LEU A 80 1.41 -12.35 -11.36
C LEU A 80 0.90 -12.99 -12.66
N GLU A 81 0.54 -12.20 -13.66
CA GLU A 81 0.22 -12.68 -15.00
C GLU A 81 1.47 -13.27 -15.67
N ARG A 82 2.62 -12.59 -15.53
CA ARG A 82 3.89 -13.05 -16.13
C ARG A 82 4.51 -14.25 -15.44
N PHE A 83 4.54 -14.27 -14.11
CA PHE A 83 5.24 -15.29 -13.32
C PHE A 83 4.31 -16.34 -12.70
N GLY A 84 2.99 -16.16 -12.83
CA GLY A 84 1.96 -17.05 -12.33
C GLY A 84 1.39 -16.62 -10.96
N PRO A 85 0.08 -16.81 -10.71
CA PRO A 85 -0.61 -16.35 -9.51
C PRO A 85 -0.42 -17.29 -8.30
N THR A 86 0.82 -17.46 -7.84
CA THR A 86 1.17 -18.25 -6.65
C THR A 86 1.31 -17.36 -5.40
N ASN A 87 1.18 -17.92 -4.19
CA ASN A 87 1.40 -17.15 -2.95
C ASN A 87 2.81 -16.58 -2.90
N ARG A 88 3.80 -17.39 -3.29
CA ARG A 88 5.21 -16.98 -3.35
C ARG A 88 5.41 -15.76 -4.25
N ASN A 89 4.86 -15.77 -5.45
CA ASN A 89 5.00 -14.64 -6.37
C ASN A 89 4.25 -13.40 -5.89
N ALA A 90 3.11 -13.57 -5.19
CA ALA A 90 2.40 -12.45 -4.58
C ALA A 90 3.22 -11.79 -3.47
N LEU A 91 3.90 -12.59 -2.63
CA LEU A 91 4.83 -12.09 -1.61
C LEU A 91 6.00 -11.31 -2.22
N TYR A 92 6.56 -11.80 -3.33
CA TYR A 92 7.63 -11.11 -4.04
C TYR A 92 7.15 -9.81 -4.70
N ALA A 93 5.98 -9.82 -5.34
CA ALA A 93 5.40 -8.62 -5.92
C ALA A 93 5.13 -7.56 -4.84
N GLY A 94 4.53 -7.95 -3.71
CA GLY A 94 4.26 -7.02 -2.60
C GLY A 94 5.53 -6.47 -1.98
N SER A 95 6.53 -7.32 -1.77
CA SER A 95 7.85 -6.87 -1.29
C SER A 95 8.54 -5.92 -2.27
N ALA A 96 8.44 -6.17 -3.59
CA ALA A 96 9.04 -5.29 -4.60
C ALA A 96 8.35 -3.92 -4.64
N ILE A 97 7.02 -3.88 -4.56
CA ILE A 97 6.25 -2.63 -4.52
C ILE A 97 6.55 -1.87 -3.21
N TRP A 98 6.57 -2.57 -2.08
CA TRP A 98 6.98 -1.99 -0.80
C TRP A 98 8.37 -1.37 -0.84
N ALA A 99 9.35 -2.08 -1.40
CA ALA A 99 10.72 -1.58 -1.50
C ALA A 99 10.83 -0.35 -2.41
N THR A 100 10.07 -0.32 -3.51
CA THR A 100 10.14 0.78 -4.50
C THR A 100 9.36 2.01 -4.06
N VAL A 101 8.21 1.84 -3.40
CA VAL A 101 7.35 2.96 -2.99
C VAL A 101 7.72 3.44 -1.58
N PHE A 102 7.65 2.54 -0.60
CA PHE A 102 7.75 2.93 0.81
C PHE A 102 9.20 3.04 1.29
N VAL A 103 10.06 2.07 0.98
CA VAL A 103 11.45 2.10 1.48
C VAL A 103 12.18 3.32 0.92
N ILE A 104 12.06 3.60 -0.38
CA ILE A 104 12.67 4.79 -1.00
C ILE A 104 12.13 6.07 -0.35
N LEU A 105 10.80 6.22 -0.22
CA LEU A 105 10.18 7.39 0.39
C LEU A 105 10.66 7.62 1.84
N TRP A 106 10.54 6.60 2.69
CA TRP A 106 10.86 6.72 4.11
C TRP A 106 12.36 6.87 4.37
N LEU A 107 13.22 6.19 3.60
CA LEU A 107 14.66 6.43 3.68
C LEU A 107 15.03 7.84 3.25
N GLY A 108 14.36 8.40 2.23
CA GLY A 108 14.54 9.79 1.83
C GLY A 108 14.17 10.76 2.96
N LEU A 109 12.99 10.58 3.57
CA LEU A 109 12.55 11.40 4.70
C LEU A 109 13.48 11.27 5.90
N TRP A 110 13.93 10.05 6.20
CA TRP A 110 14.89 9.80 7.26
C TRP A 110 16.22 10.53 7.03
N ASN A 111 16.76 10.39 5.82
CA ASN A 111 18.03 10.99 5.42
C ASN A 111 17.99 12.53 5.46
N MET A 112 16.81 13.13 5.26
CA MET A 112 16.60 14.58 5.38
C MET A 112 16.29 15.04 6.82
N ASN A 113 16.35 14.15 7.81
CA ASN A 113 15.93 14.40 9.20
C ASN A 113 14.45 14.85 9.34
N LEU A 114 13.60 14.41 8.41
CA LEU A 114 12.16 14.71 8.40
C LEU A 114 11.31 13.60 9.01
N ALA A 115 11.90 12.43 9.28
CA ALA A 115 11.22 11.32 9.93
C ALA A 115 12.10 10.74 11.06
N PRO A 116 11.61 10.68 12.31
CA PRO A 116 12.31 10.02 13.40
C PRO A 116 12.50 8.54 13.12
N THR A 117 13.61 7.97 13.61
CA THR A 117 13.94 6.55 13.46
C THR A 117 12.81 5.65 13.97
N GLN A 118 12.15 6.02 15.08
CA GLN A 118 11.02 5.24 15.61
C GLN A 118 9.83 5.16 14.64
N VAL A 119 9.54 6.26 13.91
CA VAL A 119 8.45 6.28 12.92
C VAL A 119 8.74 5.29 11.81
N ILE A 120 9.97 5.23 11.33
CA ILE A 120 10.37 4.36 10.21
C ILE A 120 10.32 2.89 10.62
N LEU A 121 10.84 2.57 11.82
CA LEU A 121 10.83 1.20 12.36
C LEU A 121 9.41 0.64 12.57
N ILE A 122 8.40 1.49 12.66
CA ILE A 122 7.00 1.10 12.80
C ILE A 122 6.26 1.17 11.45
N ALA A 123 6.40 2.28 10.72
CA ALA A 123 5.67 2.52 9.48
C ALA A 123 6.09 1.57 8.35
N LEU A 124 7.39 1.26 8.21
CA LEU A 124 7.86 0.40 7.12
C LEU A 124 7.36 -1.05 7.23
N PRO A 125 7.45 -1.73 8.39
CA PRO A 125 6.89 -3.07 8.53
C PRO A 125 5.36 -3.12 8.33
N LEU A 126 4.64 -2.11 8.81
CA LEU A 126 3.18 -2.03 8.61
C LEU A 126 2.83 -1.83 7.14
N ALA A 127 3.53 -0.92 6.44
CA ALA A 127 3.36 -0.73 5.00
C ALA A 127 3.76 -1.98 4.20
N TRP A 128 4.73 -2.76 4.66
CA TRP A 128 5.05 -4.05 4.04
C TRP A 128 3.87 -5.02 4.13
N LEU A 129 3.28 -5.19 5.32
CA LEU A 129 2.10 -6.04 5.51
C LEU A 129 0.92 -5.57 4.65
N GLU A 130 0.70 -4.27 4.56
CA GLU A 130 -0.31 -3.65 3.70
C GLU A 130 -0.13 -4.06 2.24
N MET A 131 1.09 -3.97 1.70
CA MET A 131 1.42 -4.37 0.34
C MET A 131 1.26 -5.87 0.12
N ILE A 132 1.67 -6.71 1.08
CA ILE A 132 1.50 -8.15 0.99
C ILE A 132 0.01 -8.53 0.92
N ILE A 133 -0.84 -7.91 1.74
CA ILE A 133 -2.29 -8.17 1.70
C ILE A 133 -2.88 -7.67 0.37
N ALA A 134 -2.46 -6.50 -0.11
CA ALA A 134 -2.92 -5.96 -1.39
C ALA A 134 -2.58 -6.89 -2.58
N THR A 135 -1.39 -7.50 -2.60
CA THR A 135 -1.03 -8.44 -3.68
C THR A 135 -1.71 -9.79 -3.55
N LEU A 136 -2.03 -10.22 -2.32
CA LEU A 136 -2.83 -11.42 -2.09
C LEU A 136 -4.29 -11.25 -2.54
N ILE A 137 -4.86 -10.04 -2.39
CA ILE A 137 -6.17 -9.66 -2.95
C ILE A 137 -6.14 -9.79 -4.49
N VAL A 138 -5.11 -9.23 -5.15
CA VAL A 138 -4.93 -9.35 -6.60
C VAL A 138 -4.89 -10.81 -7.03
N ARG A 139 -4.02 -11.60 -6.39
CA ARG A 139 -3.90 -13.04 -6.67
C ARG A 139 -5.24 -13.76 -6.50
N TRP A 140 -5.97 -13.48 -5.43
CA TRP A 140 -7.26 -14.08 -5.17
C TRP A 140 -8.27 -13.75 -6.28
N ALA A 141 -8.31 -12.49 -6.72
CA ALA A 141 -9.19 -12.05 -7.80
C ALA A 141 -8.85 -12.75 -9.12
N MET A 142 -7.56 -12.84 -9.49
CA MET A 142 -7.11 -13.55 -10.70
C MET A 142 -7.48 -15.04 -10.73
N ARG A 143 -7.59 -15.69 -9.56
CA ARG A 143 -7.93 -17.12 -9.47
C ARG A 143 -9.43 -17.40 -9.51
N ARG A 144 -10.26 -16.41 -9.18
CA ARG A 144 -11.71 -16.58 -9.03
C ARG A 144 -12.52 -15.91 -10.12
N GLY A 145 -12.06 -14.77 -10.60
CA GLY A 145 -12.75 -13.98 -11.62
C GLY A 145 -12.27 -14.35 -13.00
#